data_AF-A0A2G9XGU2-F1
#
_entry.id   AF-A0A2G9XGU2-F1
#
_cell.length_a   1.000
_cell.length_b   1.000
_cell.length_c   1.000
_cell.angle_alpha   90.00
_cell.angle_beta   90.00
_cell.angle_gamma   90.00
#
_symmetry.space_group_name_H-M   'P 1'
#
loop_
_entity.id
_entity.type
_entity.pdbx_description
1 polymer ?
#
loop_
_entity_poly.entity_id
_entity_poly.type
_entity_poly.pdbx_seq_one_letter_code
_entity_poly.pdbx_strand_id
1 'polypeptide(L)' 'MQVYTYSEARQKLAIILEQAENTGKVLIRRKDGRTFALVPEKIASSPLDVPSIKANITTQEIVDIIREGRER' A
#
# COMPACT_ATOMS: atom_id res chain seq x y z
N MET A 1 -0.58 17.58 -11.93
CA MET A 1 0.51 17.69 -10.94
C MET A 1 0.41 19.04 -10.26
N GLN A 2 0.06 19.08 -8.98
CA GLN A 2 -0.09 20.33 -8.21
C GLN A 2 1.21 20.65 -7.44
N VAL A 3 1.51 21.94 -7.35
CA VAL A 3 2.70 22.46 -6.65
C VAL A 3 2.23 23.38 -5.54
N TYR A 4 2.66 23.09 -4.31
CA TYR A 4 2.38 23.91 -3.13
C TYR A 4 3.66 24.55 -2.61
N THR A 5 3.56 25.72 -2.00
CA THR A 5 4.64 26.27 -1.20
C THR A 5 4.77 25.53 0.13
N TYR A 6 5.93 25.60 0.77
CA TYR A 6 6.14 25.03 2.11
C TYR A 6 5.12 25.57 3.14
N SER A 7 4.78 26.85 3.07
CA SER A 7 3.80 27.46 3.99
C SER A 7 2.39 26.91 3.78
N GLU A 8 1.96 26.75 2.52
CA GLU A 8 0.66 26.14 2.20
C GLU A 8 0.64 24.67 2.62
N ALA A 9 1.73 23.93 2.39
CA ALA A 9 1.86 22.55 2.81
C ALA A 9 1.70 22.36 4.31
N ARG A 10 2.24 23.29 5.10
CA ARG A 10 2.11 23.28 6.57
C ARG A 10 0.69 23.56 7.04
N GLN A 11 -0.05 24.42 6.35
CA GLN A 11 -1.42 24.80 6.72
C GLN A 11 -2.47 23.78 6.26
N LYS A 12 -2.23 23.10 5.13
CA LYS A 12 -3.22 22.27 4.43
C LYS A 12 -2.75 20.83 4.22
N LEU A 13 -1.95 20.31 5.15
CA LEU A 13 -1.29 19.01 4.97
C LEU A 13 -2.28 17.87 4.70
N ALA A 14 -3.43 17.85 5.37
CA ALA A 14 -4.46 16.82 5.18
C ALA A 14 -4.97 16.76 3.73
N ILE A 15 -5.32 17.91 3.15
CA ILE A 15 -5.81 18.01 1.77
C ILE A 15 -4.72 17.57 0.78
N ILE A 16 -3.46 17.93 1.06
CA ILE A 16 -2.32 17.59 0.20
C ILE A 16 -2.03 16.08 0.24
N LEU A 17 -2.20 15.43 1.40
CA LEU A 17 -2.09 13.97 1.51
C LEU A 17 -3.18 13.28 0.69
N GLU A 18 -4.44 13.70 0.83
CA GLU A 18 -5.56 13.16 0.05
C GLU A 18 -5.36 13.38 -1.47
N GLN A 19 -4.85 14.54 -1.86
CA GLN A 19 -4.49 14.80 -3.25
C GLN A 19 -3.32 13.93 -3.72
N ALA A 20 -2.30 13.71 -2.89
CA ALA A 20 -1.18 12.84 -3.22
C ALA A 20 -1.63 11.38 -3.37
N GLU A 21 -2.59 10.93 -2.56
CA GLU A 21 -3.20 9.60 -2.69
C GLU A 21 -4.00 9.48 -4.00
N ASN A 22 -4.84 10.47 -4.32
CA ASN A 22 -5.67 10.45 -5.53
C ASN A 22 -4.89 10.65 -6.84
N THR A 23 -3.90 11.54 -6.84
CA THR A 23 -3.13 11.90 -8.05
C THR A 23 -1.81 11.14 -8.17
N GLY A 24 -1.40 10.43 -7.11
CA GLY A 24 -0.15 9.71 -7.01
C GLY A 24 1.08 10.58 -6.76
N LYS A 25 1.00 11.92 -6.88
CA LYS A 25 2.15 12.82 -6.66
C LYS A 25 1.78 14.28 -6.49
N VAL A 26 2.30 14.90 -5.44
CA VAL A 26 2.24 16.36 -5.20
C VAL A 26 3.65 16.91 -5.02
N LEU A 27 3.91 18.14 -5.49
CA LEU A 27 5.20 18.81 -5.29
C LEU A 27 5.10 19.91 -4.24
N ILE A 28 6.13 20.02 -3.38
CA ILE A 28 6.26 21.05 -2.36
C ILE A 28 7.52 21.84 -2.63
N ARG A 29 7.38 23.14 -2.90
CA ARG A 29 8.49 24.08 -3.16
C ARG A 29 8.80 24.90 -1.91
N ARG A 30 10.06 24.87 -1.50
CA ARG A 30 10.60 25.71 -0.43
C ARG A 30 11.11 27.04 -0.98
N LYS A 31 11.22 28.04 -0.11
CA LYS A 31 11.71 29.40 -0.44
C LYS A 31 13.16 29.41 -0.94
N ASP A 32 13.95 28.41 -0.56
CA ASP A 32 15.32 28.20 -1.04
C ASP A 32 15.39 27.58 -2.46
N GLY A 33 14.25 27.44 -3.15
CA GLY A 33 14.17 26.89 -4.50
C GLY A 33 14.11 25.37 -4.57
N ARG A 34 14.37 24.66 -3.45
CA ARG A 34 14.29 23.19 -3.43
C ARG A 34 12.84 22.75 -3.57
N THR A 35 12.64 21.69 -4.35
CA THR A 35 11.33 21.09 -4.56
C THR A 35 11.38 19.63 -4.09
N PHE A 36 10.41 19.25 -3.27
CA PHE A 36 10.22 17.91 -2.75
C PHE A 36 8.97 17.30 -3.38
N ALA A 37 8.93 15.97 -3.50
CA ALA A 37 7.74 15.26 -3.96
C ALA A 37 7.13 14.49 -2.78
N LEU A 38 5.83 14.66 -2.59
CA LEU A 38 5.00 13.82 -1.73
C LEU A 38 4.36 12.77 -2.64
N VAL A 39 4.71 11.51 -2.41
CA VAL A 39 4.22 10.35 -3.13
C VAL A 39 3.62 9.41 -2.09
N PRO A 40 2.42 8.85 -2.30
CA PRO A 40 1.87 7.86 -1.39
C PRO A 40 2.80 6.65 -1.37
N GLU A 41 3.18 6.24 -0.17
CA GLU A 41 3.97 5.03 0.02
C GLU A 41 3.10 3.84 -0.38
N LYS A 42 3.59 3.01 -1.31
CA LYS A 42 2.93 1.74 -1.60
C LYS A 42 3.17 0.86 -0.39
N ILE A 43 2.12 0.56 0.35
CA ILE A 43 2.17 -0.47 1.39
C ILE A 43 2.60 -1.74 0.67
N ALA A 44 3.78 -2.26 1.02
CA ALA A 44 4.21 -3.57 0.55
C ALA A 44 3.12 -4.56 0.96
N SER A 45 2.57 -5.28 -0.01
CA SER A 45 1.61 -6.34 0.31
C SER A 45 2.22 -7.28 1.34
N SER A 46 1.37 -7.91 2.16
CA SER A 46 1.82 -8.86 3.18
C SER A 46 2.86 -9.81 2.57
N PRO A 47 3.93 -10.19 3.28
CA PRO A 47 4.84 -11.22 2.78
C PRO A 47 4.13 -12.57 2.54
N LEU A 48 2.90 -12.73 3.05
CA LEU A 48 2.02 -13.86 2.80
C LEU A 48 1.03 -13.64 1.64
N ASP A 49 1.02 -12.45 1.03
CA ASP A 49 0.24 -12.14 -0.17
C ASP A 49 0.95 -12.71 -1.41
N VAL A 50 0.94 -14.04 -1.50
CA VAL A 50 1.46 -14.80 -2.62
C VAL A 50 0.31 -15.27 -3.52
N PRO A 51 0.51 -15.36 -4.84
CA PRO A 51 -0.51 -15.87 -5.75
C PRO A 51 -0.99 -17.28 -5.34
N SER A 52 -2.28 -17.53 -5.46
CA SER A 52 -2.83 -18.87 -5.24
C SER A 52 -2.46 -19.82 -6.38
N ILE A 53 -2.37 -21.11 -6.06
CA ILE A 53 -2.28 -22.17 -7.05
C ILE A 53 -3.61 -22.90 -7.14
N LYS A 54 -4.02 -23.27 -8.36
CA LYS A 54 -5.15 -24.19 -8.55
C LYS A 54 -4.65 -25.62 -8.34
N ALA A 55 -4.75 -26.11 -7.12
CA ALA A 55 -4.45 -27.50 -6.80
C ALA A 55 -5.61 -28.41 -7.25
N ASN A 56 -5.28 -29.51 -7.92
CA ASN A 56 -6.23 -30.60 -8.17
C ASN A 56 -6.27 -31.49 -6.92
N ILE A 57 -7.09 -31.10 -5.95
CA ILE A 57 -7.29 -31.84 -4.70
C ILE A 57 -8.78 -31.95 -4.41
N THR A 58 -9.20 -33.09 -3.87
CA THR A 58 -10.59 -33.34 -3.49
C THR A 58 -10.86 -32.91 -2.06
N THR A 59 -12.12 -32.62 -1.75
CA THR A 59 -12.55 -32.33 -0.36
C THR A 59 -12.24 -33.49 0.58
N GLN A 60 -12.35 -34.73 0.11
CA GLN A 60 -12.10 -35.91 0.92
C GLN A 60 -10.63 -35.99 1.35
N GLU A 61 -9.69 -35.78 0.42
CA GLU A 61 -8.25 -35.75 0.73
C GLU A 61 -7.90 -34.68 1.78
N ILE A 62 -8.51 -33.49 1.70
CA ILE A 62 -8.29 -32.44 2.71
C ILE A 62 -8.74 -32.90 4.09
N VAL A 63 -9.92 -33.52 4.18
CA VAL A 63 -10.47 -34.02 5.46
C VAL A 63 -9.60 -35.13 6.03
N ASP A 64 -9.11 -36.04 5.19
CA ASP A 64 -8.28 -37.16 5.61
C ASP A 64 -6.93 -36.66 6.16
N ILE A 65 -6.27 -35.70 5.49
CA ILE A 65 -5.02 -35.07 5.97
C ILE A 65 -5.21 -34.39 7.33
N ILE A 66 -6.34 -33.68 7.53
CA ILE A 66 -6.63 -33.00 8.80
C ILE A 66 -6.86 -34.03 9.92
N ARG A 67 -7.52 -35.15 9.64
CA ARG A 67 -7.75 -36.21 10.62
C ARG A 67 -6.44 -36.86 11.04
N GLU A 68 -5.58 -37.21 10.09
CA GLU A 68 -4.24 -37.75 10.36
C GLU A 68 -3.42 -36.82 11.27
N GLY A 69 -3.45 -35.51 11.00
CA GLY A 69 -2.77 -34.51 11.82
C GLY A 69 -3.33 -34.33 13.24
N ARG A 70 -4.60 -34.71 13.49
CA ARG A 70 -5.28 -34.60 14.80
C ARG A 70 -5.22 -35.88 15.63
N GLU A 71 -4.80 -37.00 15.04
CA GLU A 71 -4.58 -38.26 15.76
C GLU A 71 -3.23 -38.30 16.52
N ARG A 72 -2.50 -37.17 16.56
CA ARG A 72 -1.29 -36.95 17.36
C ARG A 72 -1.50 -35.97 18.51
#